data_AF-B4Y516-F1
#
_entry.id   AF-B4Y516-F1
#
_cell.length_a   1.000
_cell.length_b   1.000
_cell.length_c   1.000
_cell.angle_alpha   90.00
_cell.angle_beta   90.00
_cell.angle_gamma   90.00
#
_symmetry.space_group_name_H-M   'P 1'
#
loop_
_entity.id
_entity.type
_entity.pdbx_description
1 polymer ?
#
loop_
_entity_poly.entity_id
_entity_poly.type
_entity_poly.pdbx_seq_one_letter_code
_entity_poly.pdbx_strand_id
1 'polypeptide(L)'
;LRIGQSDFFLTVPVSRSLGPLGGGSQTWEGSGVLPCVGTPAEQALEKALAMLTLRRALPGVLQRLQEALQDYYTLVDRVPALVHNLAGMDYSAVVSEEDLVTKLNAGLQAVSEDPRLLVRAVGPRDTSSEPEAGAEEPPVTGPEVPQ
;
A
#
# COMPACT_ATOMS: atom_id res chain seq x y z
N LEU A 1 23.39 1.95 -42.48
CA LEU A 1 24.58 1.83 -43.35
C LEU A 1 24.13 1.34 -44.72
N ARG A 2 24.30 2.14 -45.79
CA ARG A 2 23.97 1.71 -47.17
C ARG A 2 25.04 0.76 -47.68
N ILE A 3 24.65 -0.33 -48.34
CA ILE A 3 25.58 -1.34 -48.85
C ILE A 3 26.07 -0.91 -50.25
N GLY A 4 27.26 -0.32 -50.30
CA GLY A 4 27.86 0.16 -51.55
C GLY A 4 26.95 1.18 -52.27
N GLN A 5 26.76 0.98 -53.58
CA GLN A 5 25.86 1.79 -54.42
C GLN A 5 24.46 1.17 -54.57
N SER A 6 24.17 0.09 -53.84
CA SER A 6 22.85 -0.55 -53.91
C SER A 6 21.83 0.20 -53.06
N ASP A 7 20.55 -0.07 -53.28
CA ASP A 7 19.48 0.46 -52.44
C ASP A 7 19.17 -0.42 -51.21
N PHE A 8 20.13 -1.26 -50.81
CA PHE A 8 20.06 -2.04 -49.58
C PHE A 8 20.68 -1.30 -48.39
N PHE A 9 20.03 -1.45 -47.23
CA PHE A 9 20.43 -0.81 -45.98
C PHE A 9 20.55 -1.84 -44.86
N LEU A 10 21.64 -1.73 -44.09
CA LEU A 10 21.85 -2.47 -42.84
C LEU A 10 21.63 -1.54 -41.65
N THR A 11 20.76 -1.98 -40.72
CA THR A 11 20.53 -1.32 -39.43
C THR A 11 20.96 -2.29 -38.33
N VAL A 12 22.05 -1.95 -37.64
CA VAL A 12 22.58 -2.71 -36.51
C VAL A 12 22.88 -1.70 -35.39
N PRO A 13 22.47 -1.97 -34.14
CA PRO A 13 22.86 -1.13 -33.02
C PRO A 13 24.39 -1.22 -32.83
N VAL A 14 25.08 -0.07 -32.92
CA VAL A 14 26.55 0.00 -32.85
C VAL A 14 27.07 0.40 -31.46
N SER A 15 26.15 0.69 -30.54
CA SER A 15 26.45 1.13 -29.17
C SER A 15 25.45 0.52 -28.22
N ARG A 16 25.88 0.34 -26.97
CA ARG A 16 25.01 -0.07 -25.87
C ARG A 16 25.43 0.56 -24.55
N SER A 17 24.48 0.72 -23.66
CA SER A 17 24.70 1.12 -22.27
C SER A 17 25.07 -0.10 -21.44
N LEU A 18 26.11 0.02 -20.62
CA LEU A 18 26.50 -1.00 -19.64
C LEU A 18 26.25 -0.45 -18.23
N GLY A 19 25.26 -1.01 -17.54
CA GLY A 19 24.97 -0.63 -16.16
C GLY A 19 26.14 -1.00 -15.23
N PRO A 20 26.64 -0.08 -14.39
CA PRO A 20 27.80 -0.36 -13.53
C PRO A 20 27.50 -1.42 -12.45
N LEU A 21 26.23 -1.63 -12.10
CA LEU A 21 25.79 -2.56 -11.05
C LEU A 21 25.43 -3.96 -11.59
N GLY A 22 25.20 -4.09 -12.90
CA GLY A 22 24.64 -5.30 -13.52
C GLY A 22 25.67 -6.23 -14.15
N GLY A 23 26.96 -6.09 -13.81
CA GLY A 23 28.05 -6.94 -14.32
C GLY A 23 28.15 -7.00 -15.86
N GLY A 24 27.62 -6.00 -16.57
CA GLY A 24 27.58 -5.97 -18.05
C GLY A 24 26.53 -6.89 -18.71
N SER A 25 25.83 -7.75 -17.95
CA SER A 25 24.78 -8.63 -18.46
C SER A 25 23.38 -8.03 -18.35
N GLN A 26 23.16 -7.12 -17.40
CA GLN A 26 21.87 -6.46 -17.21
C GLN A 26 21.79 -5.17 -18.06
N THR A 27 20.91 -5.17 -19.06
CA THR A 27 20.61 -4.00 -19.90
C THR A 27 19.11 -3.71 -19.89
N TRP A 28 18.77 -2.42 -19.92
CA TRP A 28 17.39 -1.95 -20.13
C TRP A 28 17.02 -1.96 -21.62
N GLU A 29 18.00 -2.05 -22.52
CA GLU A 29 17.79 -2.01 -23.96
C GLU A 29 17.07 -3.30 -24.41
N GLY A 30 15.99 -3.15 -25.18
CA GLY A 30 15.18 -4.27 -25.68
C GLY A 30 14.17 -4.84 -24.68
N SER A 31 14.41 -4.73 -23.37
CA SER A 31 13.50 -5.26 -22.33
C SER A 31 12.82 -4.18 -21.48
N GLY A 32 13.33 -2.95 -21.48
CA GLY A 32 12.87 -1.88 -20.59
C GLY A 32 13.33 -2.06 -19.15
N VAL A 33 12.71 -1.29 -18.24
CA VAL A 33 12.93 -1.38 -16.79
C VAL A 33 11.62 -1.77 -16.14
N LEU A 34 11.66 -2.78 -15.25
CA LEU A 34 10.50 -3.18 -14.48
C LEU A 34 10.17 -2.11 -13.42
N PRO A 35 8.90 -1.68 -13.30
CA PRO A 35 8.52 -0.74 -12.27
C PRO A 35 8.56 -1.41 -10.89
N CYS A 36 8.97 -0.65 -9.87
CA CYS A 36 8.89 -1.12 -8.48
C CYS A 36 7.45 -1.30 -7.99
N VAL A 37 6.52 -0.51 -8.56
CA VAL A 37 5.09 -0.55 -8.27
C VAL A 37 4.34 -0.59 -9.60
N GLY A 38 3.72 -1.72 -9.91
CA GLY A 38 2.92 -1.89 -11.12
C GLY A 38 1.65 -1.06 -11.05
N THR A 39 1.60 0.03 -11.82
CA THR A 39 0.40 0.89 -11.95
C THR A 39 0.24 1.36 -13.39
N PRO A 40 -1.00 1.62 -13.86
CA PRO A 40 -1.23 2.26 -15.16
C PRO A 40 -0.51 3.61 -15.23
N ALA A 41 0.00 3.96 -16.41
CA ALA A 41 0.80 5.18 -16.60
C ALA A 41 0.03 6.45 -16.23
N GLU A 42 -1.28 6.44 -16.48
CA GLU A 42 -2.21 7.54 -16.20
C GLU A 42 -2.38 7.77 -14.70
N GLN A 43 -2.21 6.73 -13.87
CA GLN A 43 -2.35 6.76 -12.42
C GLN A 43 -1.01 6.84 -11.69
N ALA A 44 0.11 6.70 -12.40
CA ALA A 44 1.44 6.60 -11.80
C ALA A 44 1.80 7.83 -10.95
N LEU A 45 1.43 9.03 -11.41
CA LEU A 45 1.67 10.27 -10.66
C LEU A 45 0.87 10.30 -9.35
N GLU A 46 -0.42 10.00 -9.42
CA GLU A 46 -1.29 9.97 -8.24
C GLU A 46 -0.81 8.93 -7.23
N LYS A 47 -0.49 7.71 -7.69
CA LYS A 47 0.07 6.67 -6.83
C LYS A 47 1.38 7.10 -6.18
N ALA A 48 2.29 7.73 -6.92
CA ALA A 48 3.55 8.22 -6.39
C ALA A 48 3.34 9.29 -5.31
N LEU A 49 2.42 10.24 -5.52
CA LEU A 49 2.08 11.27 -4.53
C LEU A 49 1.46 10.67 -3.27
N ALA A 50 0.57 9.67 -3.41
CA ALA A 50 0.00 8.94 -2.29
C ALA A 50 1.09 8.23 -1.47
N MET A 51 2.03 7.53 -2.13
CA MET A 51 3.16 6.88 -1.46
C MET A 51 4.07 7.87 -0.74
N LEU A 52 4.37 9.02 -1.34
CA LEU A 52 5.18 10.07 -0.69
C LEU A 52 4.46 10.66 0.52
N THR A 53 3.16 10.89 0.41
CA THR A 53 2.34 11.41 1.51
C THR A 53 2.31 10.42 2.68
N LEU A 54 2.10 9.13 2.39
CA LEU A 54 2.13 8.06 3.37
C LEU A 54 3.50 7.99 4.07
N ARG A 55 4.59 7.97 3.29
CA ARG A 55 5.96 7.90 3.84
C ARG A 55 6.31 9.12 4.69
N ARG A 56 5.81 10.31 4.33
CA ARG A 56 5.98 11.53 5.14
C ARG A 56 5.21 11.45 6.46
N ALA A 57 4.02 10.86 6.47
CA ALA A 57 3.22 10.71 7.67
C ALA A 57 3.69 9.56 8.58
N LEU A 58 4.36 8.56 8.01
CA LEU A 58 4.73 7.31 8.68
C LEU A 58 5.49 7.51 10.00
N PRO A 59 6.57 8.32 10.09
CA PRO A 59 7.28 8.51 11.37
C PRO A 59 6.35 9.04 12.47
N GLY A 60 5.44 9.97 12.14
CA GLY A 60 4.47 10.51 13.09
C GLY A 60 3.39 9.50 13.50
N VAL A 61 2.99 8.61 12.59
CA VAL A 61 2.07 7.50 12.91
C VAL A 61 2.73 6.52 13.88
N LEU A 62 3.99 6.15 13.62
CA LEU A 62 4.74 5.24 14.50
C LEU A 62 4.95 5.84 15.88
N GLN A 63 5.30 7.12 15.96
CA GLN A 63 5.44 7.82 17.23
C GLN A 63 4.13 7.80 18.04
N ARG A 64 3.00 8.19 17.42
CA ARG A 64 1.70 8.17 18.10
C ARG A 64 1.29 6.76 18.54
N LEU A 65 1.60 5.74 17.74
CA LEU A 65 1.34 4.35 18.11
C LEU A 65 2.19 3.93 19.32
N GLN A 66 3.48 4.29 19.34
CA GLN A 66 4.36 4.01 20.47
C GLN A 66 3.90 4.71 21.75
N GLU A 67 3.48 5.97 21.67
CA GLU A 67 2.89 6.73 22.78
C GLU A 67 1.61 6.04 23.27
N ALA A 68 0.69 5.69 22.37
CA ALA A 68 -0.55 5.02 22.74
C ALA A 68 -0.33 3.64 23.40
N LEU A 69 0.70 2.90 22.96
CA LEU A 69 1.08 1.64 23.59
C LEU A 69 1.64 1.84 25.00
N GLN A 70 2.41 2.90 25.23
CA GLN A 70 2.96 3.21 26.55
C GLN A 70 1.89 3.67 27.54
N ASP A 71 0.94 4.48 27.07
CA ASP A 71 -0.04 5.12 27.95
C ASP A 71 -1.27 4.24 28.24
N TYR A 72 -1.68 3.40 27.28
CA TYR A 72 -3.00 2.74 27.34
C TYR A 72 -2.96 1.22 27.21
N TYR A 73 -1.83 0.61 26.86
CA TYR A 73 -1.80 -0.84 26.67
C TYR A 73 -1.79 -1.59 28.01
N THR A 74 -2.65 -2.60 28.14
CA THR A 74 -2.87 -3.30 29.42
C THR A 74 -1.71 -4.19 29.84
N LEU A 75 -0.91 -4.69 28.89
CA LEU A 75 0.22 -5.59 29.15
C LEU A 75 1.55 -4.82 29.11
N VAL A 76 1.82 -4.07 30.18
CA VAL A 76 2.97 -3.16 30.29
C VAL A 76 4.31 -3.88 30.07
N ASP A 77 4.44 -5.14 30.51
CA ASP A 77 5.66 -5.93 30.36
C ASP A 77 6.07 -6.15 28.90
N ARG A 78 5.11 -6.13 27.97
CA ARG A 78 5.35 -6.32 26.54
C ARG A 78 5.65 -5.01 25.79
N VAL A 79 5.39 -3.86 26.41
CA VAL A 79 5.53 -2.54 25.76
C VAL A 79 6.97 -2.27 25.28
N PRO A 80 8.04 -2.50 26.06
CA PRO A 80 9.41 -2.26 25.58
C PRO A 80 9.76 -3.11 24.36
N ALA A 81 9.31 -4.37 24.33
CA ALA A 81 9.52 -5.27 23.20
C ALA A 81 8.74 -4.82 21.95
N LEU A 82 7.50 -4.35 22.12
CA LEU A 82 6.67 -3.83 21.03
C LEU A 82 7.28 -2.56 20.42
N VAL A 83 7.70 -1.60 21.25
CA VAL A 83 8.32 -0.35 20.78
C VAL A 83 9.62 -0.63 20.04
N HIS A 84 10.46 -1.53 20.58
CA HIS A 84 11.69 -1.93 19.91
C HIS A 84 11.43 -2.63 18.57
N ASN A 85 10.43 -3.52 18.52
CA ASN A 85 10.04 -4.19 17.28
C ASN A 85 9.58 -3.19 16.21
N LEU A 86 8.68 -2.26 16.55
CA LEU A 86 8.21 -1.22 15.62
C LEU A 86 9.36 -0.38 15.06
N ALA A 87 10.38 -0.06 15.86
CA ALA A 87 11.55 0.69 15.40
C ALA A 87 12.47 -0.12 14.46
N GLY A 88 12.52 -1.45 14.62
CA GLY A 88 13.36 -2.35 13.83
C GLY A 88 12.72 -2.86 12.53
N MET A 89 11.44 -2.59 12.30
CA MET A 89 10.73 -3.05 11.11
C MET A 89 11.13 -2.28 9.86
N ASP A 90 11.24 -3.00 8.73
CA ASP A 90 11.41 -2.38 7.41
C ASP A 90 10.06 -2.00 6.80
N TYR A 91 9.87 -0.69 6.59
CA TYR A 91 8.70 -0.08 5.96
C TYR A 91 8.92 0.32 4.49
N SER A 92 10.08 0.01 3.90
CA SER A 92 10.45 0.41 2.53
C SER A 92 9.47 -0.14 1.47
N ALA A 93 8.96 -1.35 1.69
CA ALA A 93 8.03 -2.05 0.81
C ALA A 93 6.56 -1.62 0.95
N VAL A 94 6.23 -0.73 1.88
CA VAL A 94 4.85 -0.26 2.08
C VAL A 94 4.48 0.72 0.96
N VAL A 95 3.47 0.37 0.15
CA VAL A 95 3.02 1.18 -0.99
C VAL A 95 1.56 1.64 -0.90
N SER A 96 0.83 1.21 0.14
CA SER A 96 -0.53 1.67 0.48
C SER A 96 -0.76 1.73 1.99
N GLU A 97 -1.86 2.37 2.41
CA GLU A 97 -2.30 2.36 3.81
C GLU A 97 -2.68 0.94 4.27
N GLU A 98 -3.28 0.15 3.41
CA GLU A 98 -3.64 -1.26 3.67
C GLU A 98 -2.40 -2.11 3.93
N ASP A 99 -1.33 -1.90 3.14
CA ASP A 99 -0.04 -2.56 3.35
C ASP A 99 0.55 -2.16 4.70
N LEU A 100 0.45 -0.88 5.06
CA LEU A 100 0.94 -0.39 6.35
C LEU A 100 0.18 -1.05 7.51
N VAL A 101 -1.14 -1.08 7.43
CA VAL A 101 -2.01 -1.70 8.44
C VAL A 101 -1.67 -3.19 8.58
N THR A 102 -1.55 -3.89 7.46
CA THR A 102 -1.20 -5.32 7.44
C THR A 102 0.17 -5.56 8.06
N LYS A 103 1.16 -4.74 7.69
CA LYS A 103 2.53 -4.80 8.20
C LYS A 103 2.56 -4.54 9.70
N LEU A 104 1.92 -3.47 10.17
CA LEU A 104 1.86 -3.11 11.59
C LEU A 104 1.16 -4.20 12.41
N ASN A 105 0.02 -4.70 11.95
CA ASN A 105 -0.69 -5.79 12.63
C ASN A 105 0.17 -7.05 12.72
N ALA A 106 0.85 -7.44 11.64
CA ALA A 106 1.77 -8.59 11.68
C ALA A 106 2.90 -8.39 12.70
N GLY A 107 3.51 -7.20 12.75
CA GLY A 107 4.58 -6.89 13.72
C GLY A 107 4.08 -6.87 15.17
N LEU A 108 2.93 -6.24 15.43
CA LEU A 108 2.33 -6.18 16.76
C LEU A 108 1.92 -7.58 17.24
N GLN A 109 1.30 -8.39 16.40
CA GLN A 109 0.84 -9.74 16.76
C GLN A 109 2.01 -10.70 17.03
N ALA A 110 3.14 -10.55 16.31
CA ALA A 110 4.33 -11.37 16.53
C ALA A 110 4.95 -11.23 17.93
N VAL A 111 4.70 -10.11 18.63
CA VAL A 111 5.23 -9.83 19.98
C VAL A 111 4.15 -9.88 21.06
N SER A 112 2.97 -9.32 20.76
CA SER A 112 1.89 -9.21 21.76
C SER A 112 1.07 -10.49 21.90
N GLU A 113 0.91 -11.27 20.83
CA GLU A 113 -0.05 -12.38 20.75
C GLU A 113 -1.46 -12.02 21.27
N ASP A 114 -1.80 -10.72 21.27
CA ASP A 114 -3.05 -10.20 21.78
C ASP A 114 -3.97 -9.85 20.60
N PRO A 115 -5.00 -10.66 20.31
CA PRO A 115 -5.87 -10.44 19.16
C PRO A 115 -6.70 -9.14 19.27
N ARG A 116 -6.73 -8.50 20.45
CA ARG A 116 -7.44 -7.23 20.66
C ARG A 116 -6.63 -6.02 20.21
N LEU A 117 -5.30 -6.14 20.12
CA LEU A 117 -4.42 -5.05 19.69
C LEU A 117 -4.33 -5.02 18.16
N LEU A 118 -5.15 -4.17 17.55
CA LEU A 118 -5.24 -4.05 16.09
C LEU A 118 -5.19 -2.59 15.65
N VAL A 119 -4.40 -2.33 14.61
CA VAL A 119 -4.41 -1.09 13.83
C VAL A 119 -5.42 -1.24 12.70
N ARG A 120 -6.20 -0.20 12.44
CA ARG A 120 -7.15 -0.14 11.33
C ARG A 120 -7.01 1.21 10.64
N ALA A 121 -7.11 1.21 9.30
CA ALA A 121 -7.29 2.44 8.56
C ALA A 121 -8.69 3.00 8.88
N VAL A 122 -8.78 4.30 9.10
CA VAL A 122 -10.07 4.98 9.25
C VAL A 122 -10.64 5.13 7.85
N GLY A 123 -11.48 4.19 7.43
CA GLY A 123 -12.24 4.32 6.20
C GLY A 123 -13.22 5.51 6.26
N PRO A 124 -13.81 5.91 5.12
CA PRO A 124 -15.03 6.70 5.19
C PRO A 124 -16.02 5.92 6.06
N ARG A 125 -16.50 6.53 7.13
CA ARG A 125 -17.45 5.91 8.07
C ARG A 125 -18.64 5.38 7.28
N ASP A 126 -18.74 4.07 7.11
CA ASP A 126 -20.05 3.42 7.03
C ASP A 126 -20.67 3.59 8.41
N THR A 127 -21.50 4.62 8.56
CA THR A 127 -22.49 4.67 9.62
C THR A 127 -23.50 3.55 9.38
N SER A 128 -23.12 2.31 9.70
CA SER A 128 -24.02 1.17 9.79
C SER A 128 -23.76 0.51 11.13
N SER A 129 -24.26 1.18 12.16
CA SER A 129 -24.53 0.59 13.47
C SER A 129 -25.75 1.33 13.99
N GLU A 130 -26.86 1.22 13.25
CA GLU A 130 -28.19 1.49 13.79
C GLU A 130 -28.68 0.17 14.38
N PRO A 131 -29.12 0.13 15.65
CA PRO A 131 -29.64 -1.10 16.22
C PRO A 131 -31.03 -1.37 15.64
N GLU A 132 -31.17 -2.49 14.93
CA GLU A 132 -32.48 -3.07 14.57
C GLU A 132 -33.28 -3.36 15.86
N ALA A 133 -34.18 -2.44 16.20
CA ALA A 133 -35.33 -2.74 17.04
C ALA A 133 -36.45 -3.23 16.12
N GLY A 134 -36.61 -4.54 16.04
CA GLY A 134 -37.66 -5.17 15.24
C GLY A 134 -39.07 -4.90 15.77
N ALA A 135 -40.04 -4.86 14.84
CA ALA A 135 -41.33 -5.54 14.96
C ALA A 135 -42.11 -5.44 13.63
N GLU A 136 -42.44 -6.64 13.12
CA GLU A 136 -43.41 -7.07 12.10
C GLU A 136 -44.49 -6.10 11.53
N GLU A 137 -44.61 -6.21 10.20
CA GLU A 137 -45.73 -6.09 9.22
C GLU A 137 -47.22 -6.11 9.71
N PRO A 138 -48.25 -5.71 8.89
CA PRO A 138 -48.47 -6.17 7.50
C PRO A 138 -49.16 -5.16 6.52
N PRO A 139 -49.48 -5.56 5.26
CA PRO A 139 -49.61 -4.65 4.11
C PRO A 139 -51.06 -4.24 3.81
N VAL A 140 -51.25 -3.10 3.13
CA VAL A 140 -52.53 -2.73 2.52
C VAL A 140 -52.36 -2.31 1.06
N THR A 141 -53.04 -3.11 0.24
CA THR A 141 -53.42 -3.03 -1.17
C THR A 141 -53.76 -1.62 -1.72
N GLY A 142 -53.42 -1.38 -2.99
CA GLY A 142 -53.87 -0.22 -3.78
C GLY A 142 -55.40 -0.16 -3.98
N PRO A 143 -55.92 0.91 -4.62
CA PRO A 143 -56.08 0.86 -6.08
C PRO A 143 -55.97 2.20 -6.86
N GLU A 144 -55.70 2.06 -8.16
CA GLU A 144 -56.15 2.78 -9.37
C GLU A 144 -56.75 4.23 -9.29
N VAL A 145 -56.07 5.16 -9.99
CA VAL A 145 -56.45 6.27 -10.94
C VAL A 145 -57.97 6.64 -11.02
N PRO A 146 -58.44 7.91 -11.25
CA PRO A 146 -57.89 8.86 -12.26
C PRO A 146 -58.06 10.39 -12.09
N GLN A 147 -57.23 11.15 -12.81
CA GLN A 147 -57.62 12.31 -13.63
C GLN A 147 -56.62 12.51 -14.77
#